data_AF-A0A7W1SU92-F1
#
_entry.id   AF-A0A7W1SU92-F1
#
_cell.length_a   1.000
_cell.length_b   1.000
_cell.length_c   1.000
_cell.angle_alpha   90.00
_cell.angle_beta   90.00
_cell.angle_gamma   90.00
#
_symmetry.space_group_name_H-M   'P 1'
#
loop_
_entity.id
_entity.type
_entity.pdbx_description
1 polymer ?
#
loop_
_entity_poly.entity_id
_entity_poly.type
_entity_poly.pdbx_seq_one_letter_code
_entity_poly.pdbx_strand_id
1 'polypeptide(L)' 'MTTVTCPDCGRAAVVLGRFDRSSAGGPVEYLRIRCAGSLSLIVAAAEVEVSSSRSDDRVRGTRS' A
#
# COMPACT_ATOMS: atom_id res chain seq x y z
N MET A 1 10.36 -4.18 -5.01
CA MET A 1 10.15 -3.19 -3.94
C MET A 1 8.76 -2.60 -4.10
N THR A 2 7.94 -2.59 -3.05
CA THR A 2 6.59 -2.01 -3.09
C THR A 2 6.64 -0.53 -2.70
N THR A 3 5.98 0.30 -3.48
CA THR A 3 5.82 1.74 -3.22
C THR A 3 4.36 2.08 -3.00
N VAL A 4 4.11 3.04 -2.12
CA VAL A 4 2.78 3.56 -1.80
C VAL A 4 2.80 5.09 -1.77
N THR A 5 1.64 5.72 -1.75
CA THR A 5 1.53 7.17 -1.58
C THR A 5 1.64 7.53 -0.10
N CYS A 6 2.56 8.42 0.25
CA CYS A 6 2.68 8.96 1.59
C CYS A 6 1.45 9.82 1.91
N PRO A 7 0.65 9.50 2.94
CA PRO A 7 -0.56 10.27 3.26
C PRO A 7 -0.24 11.70 3.75
N ASP A 8 0.97 11.93 4.25
CA ASP A 8 1.38 13.23 4.78
C ASP A 8 1.68 14.26 3.67
N CYS A 9 2.33 13.84 2.59
CA CYS A 9 2.82 14.74 1.54
C CYS A 9 2.42 14.35 0.11
N GLY A 10 1.67 13.26 -0.07
CA GLY A 10 1.18 12.78 -1.37
C GLY A 10 2.26 12.22 -2.31
N ARG A 11 3.51 12.10 -1.85
CA ARG A 11 4.64 11.60 -2.66
C ARG A 11 4.82 10.09 -2.55
N ALA A 12 5.54 9.49 -3.49
CA ALA A 12 5.91 8.08 -3.43
C ALA A 12 6.78 7.79 -2.19
N ALA A 13 6.41 6.76 -1.45
CA ALA A 13 7.11 6.23 -0.29
C ALA A 13 7.37 4.73 -0.46
N VAL A 14 8.52 4.28 0.03
CA VAL A 14 8.93 2.87 -0.04
C VAL A 14 8.44 2.14 1.21
N VAL A 15 7.79 0.99 1.04
CA VAL A 15 7.40 0.14 2.17
C VAL A 15 8.63 -0.60 2.70
N LEU A 16 8.97 -0.32 3.95
CA LEU A 16 10.08 -0.96 4.67
C LEU A 16 9.65 -2.23 5.41
N GLY A 17 8.39 -2.32 5.82
CA GLY A 17 7.86 -3.48 6.53
C GLY A 17 6.36 -3.38 6.74
N ARG A 18 5.73 -4.51 7.05
CA ARG A 18 4.30 -4.63 7.38
C ARG A 18 4.18 -5.33 8.73
N PHE A 19 3.23 -4.91 9.55
CA PHE A 19 2.96 -5.55 10.83
C PHE A 19 1.50 -5.39 11.21
N ASP A 20 0.94 -6.47 11.75
CA ASP A 20 -0.42 -6.49 12.25
C ASP A 20 -0.42 -6.04 13.71
N ARG A 21 -1.35 -5.15 14.05
CA ARG A 21 -1.64 -4.82 15.44
C ARG A 21 -3.08 -5.17 15.75
N SER A 22 -3.27 -6.01 16.75
CA SER A 22 -4.60 -6.30 17.30
C SER A 22 -5.12 -5.03 17.98
N SER A 23 -6.17 -4.47 17.42
CA SER A 23 -6.93 -3.36 17.99
C SER A 23 -8.31 -3.86 18.44
N ALA A 24 -8.99 -3.09 19.30
CA ALA A 24 -10.29 -3.47 19.84
C ALA A 24 -11.38 -3.74 18.78
N GLY A 25 -11.21 -3.24 17.54
CA GLY A 25 -12.10 -3.47 16.40
C GLY A 25 -11.68 -4.60 15.44
N GLY A 26 -10.62 -5.36 15.76
CA GLY A 26 -10.08 -6.41 14.91
C GLY A 26 -8.60 -6.19 14.52
N PRO A 27 -8.01 -7.12 13.75
CA PRO A 27 -6.64 -6.98 13.27
C PRO A 27 -6.55 -5.82 12.26
N VAL A 28 -5.66 -4.86 12.53
CA VAL A 28 -5.35 -3.77 11.60
C VAL A 28 -3.92 -3.95 11.12
N GLU A 29 -3.73 -4.03 9.80
CA GLU A 29 -2.40 -4.06 9.18
C GLU A 29 -1.83 -2.63 9.16
N TYR A 30 -0.57 -2.49 9.57
CA TYR A 30 0.19 -1.24 9.52
C TYR A 30 1.41 -1.40 8.62
N LEU A 31 1.73 -0.34 7.90
CA LEU A 31 2.88 -0.26 7.00
C LEU A 31 3.91 0.71 7.59
N ARG A 32 5.16 0.28 7.67
CA ARG A 32 6.31 1.17 7.87
C ARG A 32 6.76 1.68 6.51
N ILE A 33 6.63 2.97 6.27
CA ILE A 33 7.00 3.59 4.99
C ILE A 33 8.14 4.59 5.16
N ARG A 34 8.94 4.77 4.12
CA ARG A 34 9.97 5.81 4.03
C ARG A 34 9.68 6.69 2.83
N CYS A 35 9.34 7.95 3.11
CA CYS A 35 9.16 8.95 2.08
C CYS A 35 10.52 9.49 1.62
N ALA A 36 10.67 9.79 0.32
CA ALA A 36 11.89 10.38 -0.22
C ALA A 36 12.10 11.78 0.38
N GLY A 37 13.00 11.87 1.36
CA GLY A 37 13.33 13.11 2.08
C GLY A 37 12.77 13.22 3.50
N SER A 38 12.02 12.24 4.00
CA SER A 38 11.40 12.30 5.34
C SER A 38 11.82 11.14 6.24
N LEU A 39 11.54 11.28 7.54
CA LEU A 39 11.65 10.23 8.55
C LEU A 39 10.69 9.05 8.24
N SER A 40 10.99 7.88 8.81
CA SER A 40 10.13 6.69 8.64
C SER A 40 8.81 6.88 9.39
N LEU A 41 7.69 6.61 8.73
CA LEU A 41 6.34 6.77 9.27
C LEU A 41 5.65 5.41 9.37
N ILE A 42 4.72 5.28 10.33
CA ILE A 42 3.84 4.12 10.48
C ILE A 42 2.43 4.60 10.12
N VAL A 43 1.83 3.95 9.13
CA VAL A 43 0.50 4.29 8.61
C VAL A 43 -0.36 3.03 8.58
N ALA A 44 -1.67 3.15 8.80
CA ALA A 44 -2.55 1.98 8.68
C ALA A 44 -2.74 1.64 7.19
N ALA A 45 -2.63 0.37 6.83
CA ALA A 45 -2.75 -0.09 5.44
C ALA A 45 -4.12 0.25 4.83
N ALA A 46 -5.16 0.32 5.65
CA ALA A 46 -6.51 0.73 5.23
C ALA A 46 -6.57 2.17 4.70
N GLU A 47 -5.62 3.03 5.08
CA GLU A 47 -5.54 4.45 4.70
C GLU A 47 -4.74 4.65 3.40
N VAL A 48 -4.05 3.59 2.96
CA VAL A 48 -3.09 3.65 1.86
C VAL A 48 -3.67 2.90 0.68
N GLU A 49 -4.12 3.63 -0.34
CA GLU A 49 -4.42 3.01 -1.65
C GLU A 49 -3.15 2.36 -2.18
N VAL A 50 -3.05 1.05 -2.00
CA VAL A 50 -2.02 0.24 -2.63
C VAL A 50 -2.38 0.21 -4.11
N SER A 51 -1.73 1.07 -4.90
CA SER A 51 -1.70 0.95 -6.35
C SER A 51 -0.93 -0.31 -6.74
N SER A 52 -1.49 -1.48 -6.45
CA SER A 52 -1.12 -2.71 -7.15
C SER A 52 -1.73 -2.59 -8.52
N SER A 53 -0.99 -2.00 -9.47
CA SER A 53 -1.30 -2.07 -10.88
C SER A 53 -1.28 -3.54 -11.32
N ARG A 54 -2.38 -4.27 -11.10
CA ARG A 54 -2.75 -5.41 -11.94
C ARG A 54 -3.51 -4.82 -13.14
N SER A 55 -2.75 -4.26 -14.06
CA SER A 55 -3.19 -3.99 -15.42
C SER A 55 -2.32 -4.82 -16.35
N ASP A 56 -2.81 -5.99 -16.75
CA ASP A 56 -2.60 -6.61 -18.08
C ASP A 56 -3.45 -7.92 -18.10
N ASP A 57 -4.62 -7.95 -18.74
CA ASP A 57 -4.87 -8.11 -20.18
C ASP A 57 -4.92 -9.59 -20.63
N ARG A 58 -6.12 -10.04 -21.05
CA ARG A 58 -6.36 -10.67 -22.37
C ARG A 58 -7.86 -10.70 -22.71
N VAL A 59 -8.23 -9.74 -23.54
CA VAL A 59 -9.04 -9.85 -24.77
C VAL A 59 -9.81 -11.17 -25.03
N ARG A 60 -11.14 -11.02 -25.07
CA ARG A 60 -12.13 -11.50 -26.07
C ARG A 60 -11.75 -12.65 -27.04
N GLY A 61 -12.53 -13.73 -26.98
CA GLY A 61 -12.72 -14.75 -28.04
C GLY A 61 -13.19 -16.07 -27.40
N THR A 62 -14.14 -16.86 -27.90
CA THR A 62 -14.95 -16.93 -29.12
C THR A 62 -16.11 -17.89 -28.85
N ARG A 63 -17.21 -17.73 -29.61
CA ARG A 63 -18.35 -18.66 -29.81
C ARG A 63 -18.14 -20.14 -29.39
N SER A 64 -19.18 -20.72 -28.78
CA SER A 64 -19.75 -22.02 -29.19
C SER A 64 -21.25 -22.01 -28.86
#